data_AF-A0A6C0DXT3-F1
#
_entry.id   AF-A0A6C0DXT3-F1
#
_cell.length_a   1.000
_cell.length_b   1.000
_cell.length_c   1.000
_cell.angle_alpha   90.00
_cell.angle_beta   90.00
_cell.angle_gamma   90.00
#
_symmetry.space_group_name_H-M   'P 1'
#
loop_
_entity.id
_entity.type
_entity.pdbx_description
1 polymer ?
#
loop_
_entity_poly.entity_id
_entity_poly.type
_entity_poly.pdbx_seq_one_letter_code
_entity_poly.pdbx_strand_id
1 'polypeptide(L)'
;MKHNKYITFIYYTHKMIIPIKCFTCGCVLANKYRYYKEEVRKKKLAKGMEDIEKVLYLTKEFNEKTPEGEVLDDLGLTKMCCRRHMLTHVDIE
;
A
#
# COMPACT_ATOMS: atom_id res chain seq x y z
N MET A 1 9.84 -2.00 -38.67
CA MET A 1 10.70 -1.94 -37.47
C MET A 1 10.51 -3.22 -36.68
N LYS A 2 11.55 -4.05 -36.58
CA LYS A 2 11.48 -5.33 -35.87
C LYS A 2 11.40 -5.04 -34.36
N HIS A 3 10.24 -5.25 -33.75
CA HIS A 3 10.05 -5.15 -32.30
C HIS A 3 10.98 -6.15 -31.61
N ASN A 4 12.07 -5.62 -31.08
CA ASN A 4 13.09 -6.40 -30.39
C ASN A 4 12.50 -6.86 -29.04
N LYS A 5 12.21 -8.17 -28.91
CA LYS A 5 11.63 -8.79 -27.71
C LYS A 5 12.44 -8.53 -26.43
N TYR A 6 13.73 -8.20 -26.56
CA TYR A 6 14.58 -7.83 -25.43
C TYR A 6 14.26 -6.43 -24.87
N ILE A 7 13.76 -5.51 -25.69
CA ILE A 7 13.42 -4.15 -25.25
C ILE A 7 12.17 -4.18 -24.36
N THR A 8 11.12 -4.91 -24.76
CA THR A 8 9.90 -5.09 -23.94
C THR A 8 10.16 -5.85 -22.63
N PHE A 9 11.17 -6.73 -22.56
CA PHE A 9 11.54 -7.40 -21.32
C PHE A 9 12.14 -6.44 -20.29
N ILE A 10 12.94 -5.47 -20.72
CA ILE A 10 13.54 -4.46 -19.83
C ILE A 10 12.45 -3.55 -19.24
N TYR A 11 11.46 -3.14 -20.03
CA TYR A 11 10.34 -2.33 -19.53
C TYR A 11 9.41 -3.08 -18.55
N TYR A 12 9.36 -4.41 -18.55
CA TYR A 12 8.60 -5.17 -17.56
C TYR A 12 9.32 -5.31 -16.20
N THR A 13 10.60 -4.92 -16.11
CA THR A 13 11.43 -5.09 -14.90
C THR A 13 11.41 -3.89 -13.94
N HIS A 14 10.70 -2.80 -14.27
CA HIS A 14 10.61 -1.63 -13.39
C HIS A 14 9.41 -1.62 -12.44
N LYS A 15 8.58 -2.67 -12.47
CA LYS A 15 7.52 -2.88 -11.48
C LYS A 15 8.12 -3.26 -10.12
N MET A 16 8.39 -2.26 -9.27
CA MET A 16 8.92 -2.50 -7.93
C MET A 16 7.82 -3.02 -6.99
N ILE A 17 7.96 -4.27 -6.56
CA ILE A 17 7.02 -4.98 -5.68
C ILE A 17 7.30 -4.64 -4.21
N ILE A 18 6.26 -4.62 -3.36
CA ILE A 18 6.41 -4.54 -1.90
C ILE A 18 7.43 -5.60 -1.40
N PRO A 19 8.29 -5.28 -0.43
CA PRO A 19 9.20 -6.28 0.12
C PRO A 19 8.44 -7.51 0.66
N ILE A 20 8.99 -8.70 0.38
CA ILE A 20 8.40 -9.99 0.77
C ILE A 20 8.23 -10.07 2.30
N LYS A 21 9.24 -9.60 3.03
CA LYS A 21 9.26 -9.50 4.49
C LYS A 21 9.67 -8.09 4.92
N CYS A 22 9.23 -7.66 6.10
CA CYS A 22 9.70 -6.43 6.70
C CYS A 22 11.19 -6.50 7.05
N PHE A 23 11.95 -5.47 6.67
CA PHE A 23 13.39 -5.39 6.92
C PHE A 23 13.78 -5.36 8.41
N THR A 24 12.86 -4.97 9.29
CA THR A 24 13.12 -4.91 10.74
C THR A 24 12.60 -6.13 11.49
N CYS A 25 11.33 -6.48 11.27
CA CYS A 25 10.63 -7.49 12.06
C CYS A 25 10.65 -8.90 11.43
N GLY A 26 11.01 -9.03 10.15
CA GLY A 26 10.96 -10.30 9.42
C GLY A 26 9.54 -10.82 9.11
N CYS A 27 8.48 -10.11 9.51
CA CYS A 27 7.09 -10.48 9.22
C CYS A 27 6.83 -10.46 7.71
N VAL A 28 6.08 -11.43 7.20
CA VAL A 28 5.69 -11.53 5.78
C VAL A 28 4.66 -10.46 5.44
N LEU A 29 4.94 -9.67 4.40
CA LEU A 29 4.13 -8.53 3.96
C LEU A 29 3.57 -8.70 2.54
N ALA A 30 4.28 -9.37 1.63
CA ALA A 30 3.91 -9.43 0.21
C ALA A 30 2.50 -9.99 -0.05
N ASN A 31 2.04 -10.94 0.77
CA ASN A 31 0.71 -11.52 0.63
C ASN A 31 -0.42 -10.61 1.13
N LYS A 32 -0.11 -9.53 1.87
CA LYS A 32 -1.10 -8.65 2.52
C LYS A 32 -1.39 -7.38 1.74
N TYR A 33 -0.48 -6.93 0.87
CA TYR A 33 -0.57 -5.60 0.26
C TYR A 33 -1.77 -5.42 -0.67
N ARG A 34 -2.10 -6.43 -1.49
CA ARG A 34 -3.27 -6.37 -2.38
C ARG A 34 -4.57 -6.24 -1.59
N TYR A 35 -4.74 -7.10 -0.59
CA TYR A 35 -5.88 -7.07 0.32
C TYR A 35 -5.99 -5.72 1.03
N TYR A 36 -4.86 -5.20 1.54
CA TYR A 36 -4.82 -3.87 2.16
C TYR A 36 -5.34 -2.77 1.24
N LYS A 37 -4.92 -2.71 -0.03
CA LYS A 37 -5.40 -1.71 -1.00
C LYS A 37 -6.90 -1.83 -1.31
N GLU A 38 -7.40 -3.07 -1.40
CA GLU A 38 -8.82 -3.34 -1.66
C GLU A 38 -9.71 -2.94 -0.48
N GLU A 39 -9.34 -3.31 0.75
CA GLU A 39 -10.07 -2.96 1.97
C GLU A 39 -9.98 -1.46 2.30
N VAL A 40 -8.76 -0.92 2.21
CA VAL A 40 -8.45 0.40 1.63
C VAL A 40 -9.64 1.17 1.05
N ARG A 41 -9.80 0.87 -0.24
CA ARG A 41 -10.78 1.44 -1.14
C ARG A 41 -12.20 1.23 -0.62
N LYS A 42 -12.55 0.02 -0.18
CA LYS A 42 -13.91 -0.29 0.34
C LYS A 42 -14.28 0.61 1.52
N LYS A 43 -13.40 0.76 2.51
CA LYS A 43 -13.67 1.63 3.68
C LYS A 43 -13.76 3.11 3.31
N LYS A 44 -12.97 3.57 2.33
CA LYS A 44 -13.08 4.95 1.82
C LYS A 44 -14.42 5.21 1.11
N LEU A 45 -14.88 4.27 0.28
CA LEU A 45 -16.20 4.36 -0.36
C LEU A 45 -17.33 4.36 0.68
N ALA A 46 -17.24 3.50 1.71
CA ALA A 46 -18.25 3.41 2.76
C ALA A 46 -18.35 4.71 3.58
N LYS A 47 -17.24 5.44 3.77
CA LYS A 47 -17.22 6.75 4.44
C LYS A 47 -17.61 7.91 3.53
N GLY A 48 -17.98 7.65 2.27
CA GLY A 48 -18.43 8.69 1.33
C GLY A 48 -17.32 9.68 0.92
N MET A 49 -16.05 9.29 1.04
CA MET A 49 -14.95 10.15 0.57
C MET A 49 -14.90 10.13 -0.96
N GLU A 50 -15.11 11.29 -1.59
CA GLU A 50 -15.00 11.47 -3.04
C GLU A 50 -13.55 11.22 -3.53
N ASP A 51 -12.55 11.58 -2.72
CA ASP A 51 -11.13 11.43 -3.06
C ASP A 51 -10.53 10.13 -2.50
N ILE A 52 -10.61 9.03 -3.27
CA ILE A 52 -10.12 7.69 -2.86
C ILE A 52 -8.60 7.66 -2.65
N GLU A 53 -7.84 8.44 -3.42
CA GLU A 53 -6.38 8.40 -3.44
C GLU A 53 -5.72 9.37 -2.46
N LYS A 54 -6.48 10.35 -1.95
CA LYS A 54 -5.92 11.36 -1.05
C LYS A 54 -5.63 10.74 0.32
N VAL A 55 -4.40 10.94 0.79
CA VAL A 55 -3.99 10.60 2.16
C VAL A 55 -4.31 11.81 3.04
N LEU A 56 -5.14 11.60 4.07
CA LEU A 56 -5.48 12.64 5.06
C LEU A 56 -4.35 12.74 6.07
N TYR A 57 -3.82 13.95 6.25
CA TYR A 57 -2.81 14.25 7.25
C TYR A 57 -3.44 14.66 8.58
N LEU A 58 -2.67 14.50 9.66
CA LEU A 58 -3.07 14.91 11.01
C LEU A 58 -3.20 16.44 11.07
N THR A 59 -4.42 16.94 11.23
CA THR A 59 -4.71 18.37 11.47
C THR A 59 -5.54 18.53 12.74
N LYS A 60 -5.80 19.77 13.18
CA LYS A 60 -6.68 20.02 14.33
C LYS A 60 -8.10 19.52 14.11
N GLU A 61 -8.55 19.48 12.86
CA GLU A 61 -9.89 19.04 12.44
C GLU A 61 -9.93 17.52 12.19
N PHE A 62 -8.80 16.93 11.80
CA PHE A 62 -8.68 15.51 11.50
C PHE A 62 -7.69 14.83 12.47
N ASN A 63 -8.21 14.40 13.63
CA ASN A 63 -7.45 13.66 14.66
C ASN A 63 -7.94 12.22 14.86
N GLU A 64 -8.84 11.76 13.99
CA GLU A 64 -9.39 10.42 14.08
C GLU A 64 -8.55 9.40 13.31
N LYS A 65 -8.77 8.12 13.62
CA LYS A 65 -8.07 7.03 12.97
C LYS A 65 -8.47 6.94 11.50
N THR A 66 -7.47 6.94 10.62
CA THR A 66 -7.71 6.82 9.18
C THR A 66 -8.16 5.40 8.82
N PRO A 67 -8.91 5.22 7.71
CA PRO A 67 -9.25 3.90 7.19
C PRO A 67 -8.03 3.00 6.98
N GLU A 68 -6.91 3.57 6.53
CA GLU A 68 -5.61 2.89 6.42
C GLU A 68 -5.17 2.31 7.77
N GLY A 69 -5.28 3.10 8.83
CA GLY A 69 -4.95 2.70 10.18
C GLY A 69 -5.84 1.57 10.71
N GLU A 70 -7.14 1.61 10.43
CA GLU A 70 -8.09 0.55 10.81
C GLU A 70 -7.79 -0.76 10.07
N VAL A 71 -7.58 -0.74 8.75
CA VAL A 71 -7.29 -1.96 7.97
C VAL A 71 -5.98 -2.60 8.42
N LEU A 72 -4.97 -1.81 8.80
CA LEU A 72 -3.71 -2.34 9.34
C LEU A 72 -3.90 -3.02 10.70
N ASP A 73 -4.85 -2.57 11.51
CA ASP A 73 -5.23 -3.25 12.76
C ASP A 73 -5.93 -4.58 12.47
N ASP A 74 -6.89 -4.58 11.54
CA ASP A 74 -7.63 -5.77 11.12
C ASP A 74 -6.68 -6.86 10.56
N LEU A 75 -5.61 -6.44 9.90
CA LEU A 75 -4.54 -7.31 9.39
C LEU A 75 -3.55 -7.82 10.46
N GLY A 76 -3.72 -7.40 11.73
CA GLY A 76 -2.86 -7.77 12.85
C GLY A 76 -1.46 -7.15 12.79
N LEU A 77 -1.24 -6.12 11.96
CA LEU A 77 0.05 -5.48 11.81
C LEU A 77 0.25 -4.42 12.91
N THR A 78 0.47 -4.81 14.16
CA THR A 78 0.60 -3.86 15.29
C THR A 78 1.92 -3.08 15.29
N LYS A 79 3.00 -3.71 14.80
CA LYS A 79 4.35 -3.11 14.85
C LYS A 79 4.54 -2.02 13.80
N MET A 80 5.00 -0.85 14.24
CA MET A 80 5.24 0.31 13.38
C MET A 80 6.22 0.03 12.22
N CYS A 81 7.22 -0.82 12.45
CA CYS A 81 8.17 -1.19 11.41
C CYS A 81 7.49 -1.90 10.24
N CYS A 82 6.57 -2.82 10.52
CA CYS A 82 5.85 -3.55 9.49
C CYS A 82 4.78 -2.62 8.83
N ARG A 83 4.13 -1.70 9.60
CA ARG A 83 3.17 -0.69 9.07
C ARG A 83 3.79 0.30 8.09
N ARG A 84 5.01 0.78 8.35
CA ARG A 84 5.72 1.73 7.48
C ARG A 84 5.74 1.25 6.03
N HIS A 85 6.10 -0.02 5.82
CA HIS A 85 6.17 -0.61 4.49
C HIS A 85 4.81 -0.61 3.76
N MET A 86 3.71 -0.78 4.49
CA MET A 86 2.36 -0.77 3.89
C MET A 86 1.89 0.65 3.55
N LEU A 87 2.24 1.63 4.39
CA LEU A 87 1.82 3.03 4.24
C LEU A 87 2.66 3.80 3.22
N THR A 88 3.95 3.48 3.08
CA THR A 88 4.88 4.25 2.23
C THR A 88 5.22 3.56 0.90
N HIS A 89 4.65 2.40 0.62
CA HIS A 89 4.93 1.72 -0.63
C HIS A 89 4.24 2.43 -1.80
N VAL A 90 5.03 2.83 -2.78
CA VAL A 90 4.58 3.32 -4.08
C VAL A 90 4.83 2.21 -5.10
N ASP A 91 3.78 1.82 -5.82
CA ASP A 91 3.91 0.96 -7.00
C ASP A 91 4.39 1.85 -8.16
N ILE A 92 5.66 1.77 -8.53
CA ILE A 92 6.23 2.50 -9.68
C ILE A 92 6.05 1.64 -10.94
N GLU A 93 5.57 2.26 -12.03
CA GLU A 93 5.48 1.68 -13.38
C GLU A 93 6.68 2.06 -14.25
#